data_AF-A0A4Q3SIN0-F1
#
_entry.id   AF-A0A4Q3SIN0-F1
#
_cell.length_a   1.000
_cell.length_b   1.000
_cell.length_c   1.000
_cell.angle_alpha   90.00
_cell.angle_beta   90.00
_cell.angle_gamma   90.00
#
_symmetry.space_group_name_H-M   'P 1'
#
loop_
_entity.id
_entity.type
_entity.pdbx_description
1 polymer ?
#
loop_
_entity_poly.entity_id
_entity_poly.type
_entity_poly.pdbx_seq_one_letter_code
_entity_poly.pdbx_strand_id
1 'polypeptide(L)'
;MKQLSVLISIVALYACSHKVAKVASSEKDLLKVMSYNIHHCNPPSAGSEINVDTIAAVIRKYNPDLVALQEVDVKTKRSGSVDQARLLGEKTGMQYYFFKAINHDGGEYGVAILSKEPVTSFKQYTLPTIPSSKGEPRILSTINIKTREGKELLFACTHLDAQRSDSNRLLQIEEIRSR
;
A
#
# COMPACT_ATOMS: atom_id res chain seq x y z
N MET A 1 -77.67 -23.45 -19.04
CA MET A 1 -76.76 -22.45 -18.44
C MET A 1 -75.67 -23.19 -17.69
N LYS A 2 -74.44 -23.23 -18.22
CA LYS A 2 -73.30 -23.92 -17.58
C LYS A 2 -72.62 -22.93 -16.61
N GLN A 3 -72.53 -23.28 -15.33
CA GLN A 3 -71.74 -22.51 -14.36
C GLN A 3 -70.27 -22.91 -14.49
N LEU A 4 -69.40 -21.92 -14.67
CA LEU A 4 -67.96 -22.06 -14.79
C LEU A 4 -67.35 -21.70 -13.42
N SER A 5 -66.92 -22.70 -12.67
CA SER A 5 -66.23 -22.50 -11.39
C SER A 5 -64.74 -22.29 -11.65
N VAL A 6 -64.23 -21.08 -11.39
CA VAL A 6 -62.81 -20.76 -11.46
C VAL A 6 -62.17 -21.06 -10.09
N LEU A 7 -61.24 -22.01 -10.06
CA LEU A 7 -60.44 -22.34 -8.88
C LEU A 7 -59.22 -21.40 -8.82
N ILE A 8 -59.16 -20.52 -7.82
CA ILE A 8 -58.00 -19.66 -7.58
C ILE A 8 -57.04 -20.41 -6.65
N SER A 9 -55.95 -20.93 -7.21
CA SER A 9 -54.85 -21.51 -6.43
C SER A 9 -54.00 -20.39 -5.83
N ILE A 10 -54.06 -20.25 -4.50
CA ILE A 10 -53.18 -19.35 -3.74
C ILE A 10 -51.80 -20.00 -3.66
N VAL A 11 -50.84 -19.50 -4.44
CA VAL A 11 -49.42 -19.85 -4.31
C VAL A 11 -48.86 -19.06 -3.11
N ALA A 12 -48.65 -19.73 -1.99
CA ALA A 12 -47.93 -19.17 -0.85
C ALA A 12 -46.44 -19.02 -1.20
N LEU A 13 -46.02 -17.81 -1.54
CA LEU A 13 -44.62 -17.41 -1.68
C LEU A 13 -43.99 -17.39 -0.27
N TYR A 14 -43.32 -18.48 0.11
CA TYR A 14 -42.41 -18.48 1.26
C TYR A 14 -41.18 -17.63 0.90
N ALA A 15 -41.18 -16.37 1.35
CA ALA A 15 -39.99 -15.54 1.32
C ALA A 15 -38.97 -16.11 2.32
N CYS A 16 -37.99 -16.87 1.81
CA CYS A 16 -36.81 -17.25 2.58
C CYS A 16 -36.01 -15.99 2.94
N SER A 17 -36.33 -15.39 4.08
CA SER A 17 -35.52 -14.33 4.67
C SER A 17 -34.23 -14.96 5.17
N HIS A 18 -33.20 -15.00 4.31
CA HIS A 18 -31.85 -15.32 4.73
C HIS A 18 -31.42 -14.23 5.70
N LYS A 19 -31.45 -14.53 7.00
CA LYS A 19 -30.76 -13.74 8.00
C LYS A 19 -29.28 -13.79 7.64
N VAL A 20 -28.78 -12.76 6.98
CA VAL A 20 -27.35 -12.52 6.82
C VAL A 20 -26.79 -12.44 8.24
N ALA A 21 -26.11 -13.50 8.68
CA ALA A 21 -25.44 -13.51 9.96
C ALA A 21 -24.41 -12.37 9.94
N LYS A 22 -24.62 -11.37 10.80
CA LYS A 22 -23.67 -10.28 11.00
C LYS A 22 -22.46 -10.90 11.70
N VAL A 23 -21.43 -11.25 10.94
CA VAL A 23 -20.15 -11.71 11.51
C VAL A 23 -19.61 -10.54 12.33
N ALA A 24 -19.66 -10.66 13.65
CA ALA A 24 -19.00 -9.72 14.53
C ALA A 24 -17.50 -9.98 14.44
N SER A 25 -16.78 -9.24 13.60
CA SER A 25 -15.32 -9.23 13.60
C SER A 25 -14.84 -8.62 14.91
N SER A 26 -14.02 -9.34 15.66
CA SER A 26 -13.39 -8.74 16.85
C SER A 26 -12.34 -7.71 16.39
N GLU A 27 -12.05 -6.69 17.19
CA GLU A 27 -10.95 -5.75 16.89
C GLU A 27 -9.59 -6.46 16.71
N LYS A 28 -9.45 -7.70 17.21
CA LYS A 28 -8.24 -8.52 17.02
C LYS A 28 -8.08 -9.05 15.59
N ASP A 29 -9.10 -8.95 14.75
CA ASP A 29 -9.06 -9.41 13.35
C ASP A 29 -8.77 -8.29 12.34
N LEU A 30 -8.57 -7.04 12.81
CA LEU A 30 -8.40 -5.89 11.93
C LEU A 30 -6.92 -5.63 11.62
N LEU A 31 -6.53 -5.81 10.37
CA LEU A 31 -5.23 -5.37 9.87
C LEU A 31 -5.26 -3.88 9.54
N LYS A 32 -4.47 -3.06 10.23
CA LYS A 32 -4.37 -1.63 9.94
C LYS A 32 -3.21 -1.36 9.00
N VAL A 33 -3.50 -0.84 7.81
CA VAL A 33 -2.48 -0.47 6.82
C VAL A 33 -2.42 1.05 6.63
N MET A 34 -1.24 1.55 6.35
CA MET A 34 -1.01 2.96 5.98
C MET A 34 -0.29 3.01 4.63
N SER A 35 -0.69 3.93 3.77
CA SER A 35 0.13 4.35 2.62
C SER A 35 0.46 5.82 2.82
N TYR A 36 1.73 6.18 2.68
CA TYR A 36 2.20 7.53 2.94
C TYR A 36 3.36 7.91 2.01
N ASN A 37 3.11 8.86 1.11
CA ASN A 37 4.17 9.57 0.40
C ASN A 37 4.77 10.60 1.36
N ILE A 38 6.04 10.41 1.73
CA ILE A 38 6.69 11.18 2.78
C ILE A 38 7.54 12.34 2.24
N HIS A 39 7.59 12.52 0.92
CA HIS A 39 8.36 13.56 0.25
C HIS A 39 9.78 13.65 0.83
N HIS A 40 10.52 12.53 0.84
CA HIS A 40 11.86 12.40 1.42
C HIS A 40 11.99 13.02 2.83
N CYS A 41 10.97 12.84 3.67
CA CYS A 41 10.85 13.41 5.00
C CYS A 41 10.96 14.94 5.06
N ASN A 42 10.67 15.64 3.95
CA ASN A 42 10.68 17.09 3.88
C ASN A 42 9.26 17.65 4.11
N PRO A 43 9.01 18.38 5.22
CA PRO A 43 7.72 19.00 5.46
C PRO A 43 7.47 20.14 4.44
N PRO A 44 6.29 20.20 3.79
CA PRO A 44 6.01 21.23 2.79
C PRO A 44 6.16 22.68 3.28
N SER A 45 5.99 22.92 4.58
CA SER A 45 6.10 24.24 5.21
C SER A 45 7.52 24.59 5.68
N ALA A 46 8.48 23.67 5.61
CA ALA A 46 9.80 23.80 6.23
C ALA A 46 10.94 24.01 5.21
N GLY A 47 10.62 24.35 3.96
CA GLY A 47 11.62 24.62 2.92
C GLY A 47 12.47 23.38 2.62
N SER A 48 13.76 23.41 2.93
CA SER A 48 14.69 22.29 2.70
C SER A 48 14.94 21.42 3.94
N GLU A 49 14.22 21.64 5.04
CA GLU A 49 14.38 20.84 6.26
C GLU A 49 13.99 19.37 6.04
N ILE A 50 14.77 18.45 6.60
CA ILE A 50 14.49 17.00 6.59
C ILE A 50 14.18 16.58 8.01
N ASN A 51 12.95 16.14 8.25
CA ASN A 51 12.42 15.87 9.57
C ASN A 51 11.78 14.47 9.64
N VAL A 52 12.64 13.46 9.82
CA VAL A 52 12.22 12.06 9.96
C VAL A 52 11.34 11.85 11.19
N ASP A 53 11.55 12.62 12.25
CA ASP A 53 10.78 12.51 13.50
C ASP A 53 9.31 12.86 13.33
N THR A 54 9.00 13.84 12.49
CA THR A 54 7.62 14.21 12.17
C THR A 54 6.87 13.06 11.49
N ILE A 55 7.49 12.44 10.49
CA ILE A 55 6.91 11.28 9.80
C ILE A 55 6.74 10.10 10.76
N ALA A 56 7.76 9.79 11.57
CA ALA A 56 7.68 8.72 12.56
C ALA A 56 6.58 8.97 13.61
N ALA A 57 6.39 10.22 14.04
CA ALA A 57 5.32 10.61 14.97
C ALA A 57 3.93 10.37 14.37
N VAL A 58 3.72 10.70 13.08
CA VAL A 58 2.47 10.39 12.37
C VAL A 58 2.23 8.89 12.33
N ILE A 59 3.23 8.09 11.94
CA ILE A 59 3.09 6.62 11.89
C ILE A 59 2.73 6.07 13.28
N ARG A 60 3.46 6.47 14.34
CA ARG A 60 3.17 6.02 15.72
C ARG A 60 1.78 6.43 16.19
N LYS A 61 1.33 7.64 15.85
CA LYS A 61 0.00 8.15 16.22
C LYS A 61 -1.13 7.26 15.70
N TYR A 62 -1.04 6.82 14.45
CA TYR A 62 -2.07 5.97 13.84
C TYR A 62 -1.84 4.47 14.15
N ASN A 63 -0.63 4.11 14.57
CA ASN A 63 -0.22 2.76 14.96
C ASN A 63 -0.62 1.66 13.94
N PRO A 64 -0.26 1.81 12.64
CA PRO A 64 -0.54 0.79 11.62
C PRO A 64 0.33 -0.45 11.81
N ASP A 65 -0.12 -1.60 11.31
CA ASP A 65 0.62 -2.87 11.32
C ASP A 65 1.55 -2.99 10.12
N LEU A 66 1.15 -2.39 8.99
CA LEU A 66 1.92 -2.30 7.76
C LEU A 66 1.91 -0.86 7.22
N VAL A 67 3.04 -0.40 6.71
CA VAL A 67 3.18 0.93 6.10
C VAL A 67 3.85 0.81 4.74
N ALA A 68 3.20 1.32 3.70
CA ALA A 68 3.76 1.55 2.37
C ALA A 68 4.23 3.01 2.28
N LEU A 69 5.55 3.21 2.14
CA LEU A 69 6.17 4.54 2.07
C LEU A 69 6.64 4.82 0.65
N GLN A 70 6.25 5.98 0.11
CA GLN A 70 6.74 6.48 -1.18
C GLN A 70 7.65 7.69 -0.97
N GLU A 71 8.55 7.90 -1.93
CA GLU A 71 9.54 8.99 -1.93
C GLU A 71 10.55 8.89 -0.78
N VAL A 72 11.14 7.71 -0.63
CA VAL A 72 12.10 7.42 0.44
C VAL A 72 13.52 7.59 -0.11
N ASP A 73 14.34 8.36 0.60
CA ASP A 73 15.76 8.54 0.29
C ASP A 73 16.67 7.65 1.16
N VAL A 74 17.72 7.11 0.55
CA VAL A 74 18.83 6.45 1.23
C VAL A 74 20.14 7.07 0.75
N LYS A 75 20.83 7.76 1.67
CA LYS A 75 22.14 8.40 1.47
C LYS A 75 22.18 9.47 0.37
N THR A 76 21.05 10.04 -0.02
CA THR A 76 21.01 11.19 -0.95
C THR A 76 21.51 12.46 -0.24
N LYS A 77 22.15 13.39 -0.95
CA LYS A 77 22.65 14.63 -0.31
C LYS A 77 21.51 15.54 0.14
N ARG A 78 20.42 15.64 -0.63
CA ARG A 78 19.22 16.43 -0.30
C ARG A 78 18.57 16.02 1.02
N SER A 79 18.73 14.76 1.44
CA SER A 79 18.19 14.24 2.70
C SER A 79 19.19 14.26 3.85
N GLY A 80 20.35 14.92 3.69
CA GLY A 80 21.42 14.90 4.70
C GLY A 80 22.19 13.58 4.75
N SER A 81 22.17 12.80 3.66
CA SER A 81 22.85 11.50 3.52
C SER A 81 22.45 10.45 4.55
N VAL A 82 21.21 10.54 5.06
CA VAL A 82 20.65 9.57 6.00
C VAL A 82 19.99 8.39 5.29
N ASP A 83 19.76 7.31 6.01
CA ASP A 83 18.92 6.19 5.56
C ASP A 83 17.52 6.34 6.18
N GLN A 84 16.57 6.87 5.40
CA GLN A 84 15.25 7.21 5.92
C GLN A 84 14.44 5.96 6.27
N ALA A 85 14.53 4.90 5.47
CA ALA A 85 13.82 3.65 5.74
C ALA A 85 14.27 3.05 7.08
N ARG A 86 15.59 2.97 7.31
CA ARG A 86 16.15 2.50 8.57
C ARG A 86 15.73 3.37 9.75
N LEU A 87 15.90 4.68 9.65
CA LEU A 87 15.57 5.60 10.75
C LEU A 87 14.08 5.57 11.09
N LEU A 88 13.20 5.47 10.09
CA LEU A 88 11.76 5.33 10.32
C LEU A 88 11.44 4.01 11.02
N GLY A 89 12.02 2.89 10.56
CA GLY A 89 11.86 1.58 11.22
C GLY A 89 12.29 1.61 12.68
N GLU A 90 13.47 2.16 12.96
CA GLU A 90 13.99 2.33 14.33
C GLU A 90 13.06 3.19 15.20
N LYS A 91 12.61 4.34 14.68
CA LYS A 91 11.77 5.29 15.43
C LYS A 91 10.33 4.81 15.62
N THR A 92 9.84 3.89 14.80
CA THR A 92 8.49 3.32 14.93
C THR A 92 8.49 1.94 15.60
N GLY A 93 9.68 1.34 15.79
CA GLY A 93 9.81 -0.04 16.29
C GLY A 93 9.36 -1.09 15.28
N MET A 94 9.43 -0.78 13.98
CA MET A 94 8.99 -1.65 12.89
C MET A 94 10.19 -2.17 12.10
N GLN A 95 10.08 -3.38 11.56
CA GLN A 95 11.03 -3.87 10.55
C GLN A 95 10.90 -3.00 9.29
N TYR A 96 12.02 -2.72 8.62
CA TYR A 96 12.04 -1.88 7.42
C TYR A 96 12.63 -2.63 6.21
N TYR A 97 12.06 -2.37 5.05
CA TYR A 97 12.49 -2.93 3.77
C TYR A 97 12.50 -1.83 2.72
N PHE A 98 13.69 -1.39 2.30
CA PHE A 98 13.86 -0.40 1.24
C PHE A 98 14.02 -1.08 -0.11
N PHE A 99 13.38 -0.50 -1.13
CA PHE A 99 13.40 -0.97 -2.50
C PHE A 99 13.78 0.20 -3.41
N LYS A 100 14.97 0.11 -4.02
CA LYS A 100 15.47 1.17 -4.88
C LYS A 100 14.74 1.19 -6.22
N ALA A 101 14.22 2.36 -6.58
CA ALA A 101 13.74 2.64 -7.94
C ALA A 101 14.87 3.19 -8.82
N ILE A 102 15.60 4.20 -8.34
CA ILE A 102 16.68 4.86 -9.09
C ILE A 102 17.86 5.26 -8.19
N ASN A 103 19.01 5.54 -8.79
CA ASN A 103 20.06 6.32 -8.13
C ASN A 103 19.67 7.80 -8.21
N HIS A 104 19.84 8.56 -7.12
CA HIS A 104 19.47 9.97 -7.07
C HIS A 104 20.42 10.73 -6.14
N ASP A 105 20.94 11.88 -6.58
CA ASP A 105 21.72 12.81 -5.76
C ASP A 105 22.82 12.14 -4.89
N GLY A 106 23.61 11.26 -5.51
CA GLY A 106 24.70 10.52 -4.85
C GLY A 106 24.28 9.34 -3.97
N GLY A 107 22.97 9.11 -3.80
CA GLY A 107 22.39 7.98 -3.09
C GLY A 107 21.32 7.27 -3.91
N GLU A 108 20.30 6.78 -3.21
CA GLU A 108 19.24 5.95 -3.76
C GLU A 108 17.86 6.52 -3.41
N TYR A 109 16.92 6.39 -4.34
CA TYR A 109 15.54 6.85 -4.18
C TYR A 109 14.58 5.74 -4.58
N GLY A 110 13.49 5.60 -3.83
CA GLY A 110 12.49 4.57 -4.09
C GLY A 110 11.34 4.54 -3.11
N VAL A 111 10.91 3.33 -2.77
CA VAL A 111 9.83 3.06 -1.83
C VAL A 111 10.34 2.21 -0.68
N ALA A 112 9.63 2.22 0.45
CA ALA A 112 9.91 1.34 1.56
C ALA A 112 8.63 0.72 2.11
N ILE A 113 8.76 -0.44 2.75
CA ILE A 113 7.70 -1.06 3.53
C ILE A 113 8.17 -1.18 4.97
N LEU A 114 7.33 -0.74 5.91
CA LEU A 114 7.50 -1.01 7.34
C LEU A 114 6.50 -2.07 7.80
N SER A 115 6.93 -3.01 8.64
CA SER A 115 6.07 -4.08 9.16
C SER A 115 6.28 -4.29 10.65
N LYS A 116 5.18 -4.47 11.39
CA LYS A 116 5.22 -5.04 12.75
C LYS A 116 5.33 -6.55 12.77
N GLU A 117 4.77 -7.19 11.73
CA GLU A 117 4.71 -8.64 11.62
C GLU A 117 5.96 -9.18 10.89
N PRO A 118 6.42 -10.41 11.22
CA PRO A 118 7.56 -11.01 10.54
C PRO A 118 7.35 -11.14 9.03
N VAL A 119 8.28 -10.58 8.25
CA VAL A 119 8.32 -10.78 6.80
C VAL A 119 9.02 -12.09 6.47
N THR A 120 8.37 -12.94 5.68
CA THR A 120 8.89 -14.25 5.27
C THR A 120 9.66 -14.19 3.95
N SER A 121 9.29 -13.27 3.07
CA SER A 121 9.99 -13.02 1.81
C SER A 121 9.61 -11.65 1.25
N PHE A 122 10.44 -11.14 0.34
CA PHE A 122 10.19 -9.88 -0.36
C PHE A 122 10.65 -9.96 -1.82
N LYS A 123 10.04 -9.16 -2.69
CA LYS A 123 10.38 -9.07 -4.12
C LYS A 123 10.28 -7.62 -4.62
N GLN A 124 11.02 -7.33 -5.68
CA GLN A 124 10.96 -6.07 -6.41
C GLN A 124 10.77 -6.36 -7.89
N TYR A 125 9.91 -5.58 -8.54
CA TYR A 125 9.62 -5.65 -9.97
C TYR A 125 9.79 -4.26 -10.57
N THR A 126 10.58 -4.13 -11.63
CA THR A 126 10.63 -2.90 -12.42
C THR A 126 9.33 -2.74 -13.20
N LEU A 127 8.76 -1.55 -13.18
CA LEU A 127 7.56 -1.23 -13.95
C LEU A 127 7.94 -0.55 -15.27
N PRO A 128 7.24 -0.87 -16.36
CA PRO A 128 7.52 -0.33 -17.68
C PRO A 128 7.33 1.19 -17.72
N THR A 129 8.11 1.82 -18.59
CA THR A 129 7.99 3.25 -18.91
C THR A 129 8.11 3.39 -20.42
N ILE A 130 7.24 4.19 -21.03
CA ILE A 130 7.25 4.40 -22.48
C ILE A 130 8.58 5.07 -22.85
N PRO A 131 9.39 4.49 -23.78
CA PRO A 131 10.74 4.99 -24.06
C PRO A 131 10.81 6.46 -24.52
N SER A 132 9.77 6.95 -25.21
CA SER A 132 9.67 8.34 -25.66
C SER A 132 9.12 9.31 -24.60
N SER A 133 8.70 8.80 -23.44
CA SER A 133 8.23 9.62 -22.33
C SER A 133 9.39 10.11 -21.48
N LYS A 134 9.16 11.17 -20.69
CA LYS A 134 10.10 11.64 -19.65
C LYS A 134 9.79 11.01 -18.29
N GLY A 135 9.11 9.86 -18.26
CA GLY A 135 8.75 9.16 -17.03
C GLY A 135 9.99 8.68 -16.28
N GLU A 136 9.97 8.81 -14.96
CA GLU A 136 11.02 8.22 -14.12
C GLU A 136 10.79 6.70 -13.99
N PRO A 137 11.84 5.87 -13.99
CA PRO A 137 11.70 4.44 -13.69
C PRO A 137 10.97 4.21 -12.36
N ARG A 138 9.93 3.37 -12.39
CA ARG A 138 9.13 3.01 -11.21
C ARG A 138 9.25 1.53 -10.90
N ILE A 139 8.90 1.14 -9.69
CA ILE A 139 8.93 -0.25 -9.22
C ILE A 139 7.64 -0.62 -8.47
N LEU A 140 7.34 -1.92 -8.44
CA LEU A 140 6.46 -2.56 -7.47
C LEU A 140 7.32 -3.33 -6.49
N SER A 141 7.16 -3.06 -5.21
CA SER A 141 7.75 -3.86 -4.13
C SER A 141 6.67 -4.68 -3.46
N THR A 142 7.00 -5.91 -3.08
CA THR A 142 6.09 -6.79 -2.33
C THR A 142 6.80 -7.45 -1.17
N ILE A 143 6.07 -7.66 -0.09
CA ILE A 143 6.46 -8.51 1.04
C ILE A 143 5.37 -9.55 1.29
N ASN A 144 5.78 -10.74 1.71
CA ASN A 144 4.90 -11.72 2.31
C ASN A 144 5.05 -11.64 3.82
N ILE A 145 3.93 -11.50 4.53
CA ILE A 145 3.89 -11.58 5.99
C ILE A 145 3.05 -12.77 6.42
N LYS A 146 3.30 -13.22 7.64
CA LYS A 146 2.40 -14.11 8.36
C LYS A 146 1.74 -13.32 9.48
N THR A 147 0.41 -13.21 9.47
CA THR A 147 -0.32 -12.56 10.57
C THR A 147 -0.21 -13.40 11.84
N ARG A 148 -0.58 -12.81 12.98
CA ARG A 148 -0.58 -13.50 14.28
C ARG A 148 -1.48 -14.73 14.30
N GLU A 149 -2.54 -14.73 13.51
CA GLU A 149 -3.48 -15.84 13.30
C GLU A 149 -2.96 -16.87 12.29
N GLY A 150 -1.76 -16.66 11.75
CA GLY A 150 -1.09 -17.57 10.84
C GLY A 150 -1.49 -17.43 9.37
N LYS A 151 -2.25 -16.41 8.99
CA LYS A 151 -2.62 -16.15 7.59
C LYS A 151 -1.43 -15.58 6.83
N GLU A 152 -1.22 -16.04 5.60
CA GLU A 152 -0.25 -15.43 4.69
C GLU A 152 -0.90 -14.28 3.93
N LEU A 153 -0.23 -13.13 3.92
CA LEU A 153 -0.68 -11.95 3.18
C LEU A 153 0.46 -11.38 2.36
N LEU A 154 0.16 -11.08 1.09
CA LEU A 154 1.01 -10.29 0.22
C LEU A 154 0.66 -8.81 0.42
N PHE A 155 1.64 -8.00 0.82
CA PHE A 155 1.51 -6.55 0.91
C PHE A 155 2.45 -5.88 -0.10
N ALA A 156 1.95 -4.89 -0.82
CA ALA A 156 2.66 -4.27 -1.92
C ALA A 156 2.71 -2.75 -1.81
N CYS A 157 3.82 -2.16 -2.25
CA CYS A 157 4.02 -0.72 -2.35
C CYS A 157 4.57 -0.34 -3.72
N THR A 158 3.99 0.69 -4.33
CA THR A 158 4.45 1.27 -5.58
C THR A 158 4.28 2.80 -5.55
N HIS A 159 4.91 3.48 -6.50
CA HIS A 159 4.72 4.90 -6.77
C HIS A 159 4.71 5.08 -8.29
N LEU A 160 3.52 5.29 -8.87
CA LEU A 160 3.36 5.35 -10.32
C LEU A 160 3.93 6.64 -10.92
N ASP A 161 4.04 6.67 -12.24
CA ASP A 161 4.53 7.85 -12.97
C ASP A 161 3.68 9.10 -12.68
N ALA A 162 4.36 10.23 -12.50
CA ALA A 162 3.76 11.51 -12.13
C ALA A 162 3.62 12.49 -13.32
N GLN A 163 3.96 12.05 -14.55
CA GLN A 163 3.81 12.89 -15.73
C GLN A 163 2.35 13.28 -15.96
N ARG A 164 2.13 14.39 -16.68
CA ARG A 164 0.79 14.88 -17.00
C ARG A 164 -0.04 13.88 -17.81
N SER A 165 0.60 13.15 -18.72
CA SER A 165 -0.06 12.08 -19.47
C SER A 165 -0.14 10.80 -18.62
N ASP A 166 -1.31 10.17 -18.60
CA ASP A 166 -1.59 8.93 -17.89
C ASP A 166 -1.03 7.69 -18.58
N SER A 167 -0.47 7.81 -19.79
CA SER A 167 -0.03 6.65 -20.59
C SER A 167 0.92 5.72 -19.84
N ASN A 168 1.91 6.28 -19.13
CA ASN A 168 2.81 5.49 -18.30
C ASN A 168 2.08 4.85 -17.11
N ARG A 169 1.22 5.60 -16.40
CA ARG A 169 0.45 5.07 -15.27
C ARG A 169 -0.39 3.87 -15.68
N LEU A 170 -1.10 3.96 -16.81
CA LEU A 170 -1.92 2.87 -17.32
C LEU A 170 -1.08 1.64 -17.68
N LEU A 171 0.06 1.83 -18.35
CA LEU A 171 0.99 0.75 -18.68
C LEU A 171 1.55 0.08 -17.43
N GLN A 172 1.91 0.86 -16.42
CA GLN A 172 2.42 0.36 -15.13
C GLN A 172 1.34 -0.40 -14.34
N ILE A 173 0.09 0.09 -14.36
CA ILE A 173 -1.05 -0.59 -13.72
C ILE A 173 -1.29 -1.95 -14.39
N GLU A 174 -1.23 -2.03 -15.72
CA GLU A 174 -1.43 -3.29 -16.44
C GLU A 174 -0.33 -4.32 -16.11
N GLU A 175 0.92 -3.87 -16.03
CA GLU A 175 2.03 -4.70 -15.55
C GLU A 175 1.75 -5.22 -14.13
N ILE A 176 1.31 -4.37 -13.20
CA ILE A 176 0.99 -4.78 -11.82
C ILE A 176 -0.11 -5.85 -11.79
N ARG A 177 -1.15 -5.72 -12.64
CA ARG A 177 -2.26 -6.68 -12.69
C ARG A 177 -1.86 -8.07 -13.22
N SER A 178 -0.72 -8.16 -13.89
CA SER A 178 -0.18 -9.42 -14.43
C SER A 178 0.68 -10.21 -13.44
N ARG A 179 0.91 -9.67 -12.23
CA ARG A 179 1.75 -10.26 -11.19
C ARG A 179 0.92 -10.91 -10.09
#